data_AF-A0A535K950-F1
#
_entry.id   AF-A0A535K950-F1
#
_cell.length_a   1.000
_cell.length_b   1.000
_cell.length_c   1.000
_cell.angle_alpha   90.00
_cell.angle_beta   90.00
_cell.angle_gamma   90.00
#
_symmetry.space_group_name_H-M   'P 1'
#
loop_
_entity.id
_entity.type
_entity.pdbx_description
1 polymer ?
#
loop_
_entity_poly.entity_id
_entity_poly.type
_entity_poly.pdbx_seq_one_letter_code
_entity_poly.pdbx_strand_id
1 'polypeptide(L)'
;HPYSAALIAAIPEADPDITRTKKRVELRSAEIPSLLSLPPGCTFHPRCPLSEAGLCDVKIPELLPIPGTREVACHVAVRERTSERAAATA
;
A
#
# COMPACT_ATOMS: atom_id res chain seq x y z
N HIS A 1 4.56 -0.84 -1.04
CA HIS A 1 3.34 -0.02 -1.19
C HIS A 1 2.10 -0.92 -1.01
N PRO A 2 1.04 -0.50 -0.30
CA PRO A 2 -0.17 -1.31 -0.10
C PRO A 2 -0.86 -1.74 -1.41
N TYR A 3 -0.85 -0.89 -2.44
CA TYR A 3 -1.30 -1.25 -3.79
C TYR A 3 -0.57 -2.48 -4.37
N SER A 4 0.76 -2.46 -4.40
CA SER A 4 1.56 -3.58 -4.92
C SER A 4 1.37 -4.85 -4.09
N ALA A 5 1.24 -4.71 -2.76
CA ALA A 5 0.95 -5.84 -1.88
C ALA A 5 -0.42 -6.46 -2.19
N ALA A 6 -1.44 -5.64 -2.44
CA ALA A 6 -2.76 -6.11 -2.84
C ALA A 6 -2.73 -6.82 -4.22
N LEU A 7 -1.98 -6.29 -5.19
CA LEU A 7 -1.81 -6.95 -6.49
C LEU A 7 -1.17 -8.34 -6.35
N ILE A 8 -0.08 -8.45 -5.57
CA ILE A 8 0.60 -9.73 -5.35
C ILE A 8 -0.32 -10.72 -4.62
N ALA A 9 -1.08 -10.25 -3.62
CA ALA A 9 -2.04 -11.09 -2.89
C ALA A 9 -3.20 -11.57 -3.78
N ALA A 10 -3.53 -10.84 -4.84
CA ALA A 10 -4.58 -11.21 -5.79
C ALA A 10 -4.15 -12.25 -6.82
N ILE A 11 -2.86 -12.59 -6.92
CA ILE A 11 -2.37 -13.63 -7.83
C ILE A 11 -2.90 -15.00 -7.34
N PRO A 12 -3.62 -15.75 -8.18
CA PRO A 12 -4.12 -17.08 -7.82
C PRO A 12 -2.98 -18.09 -7.74
N GLU A 13 -3.17 -19.12 -6.93
CA GLU A 13 -2.29 -20.29 -6.89
C GLU A 13 -2.80 -21.38 -7.85
N ALA A 14 -1.91 -22.28 -8.28
CA ALA A 14 -2.29 -23.37 -9.18
C ALA A 14 -3.31 -24.32 -8.52
N ASP A 15 -3.20 -24.52 -7.21
CA ASP A 15 -4.15 -25.29 -6.42
C ASP A 15 -5.39 -24.43 -6.08
N PRO A 16 -6.60 -24.85 -6.46
CA PRO A 16 -7.83 -24.11 -6.20
C PRO A 16 -8.20 -24.04 -4.71
N ASP A 17 -7.84 -25.04 -3.90
CA ASP A 17 -8.15 -25.05 -2.47
C ASP A 17 -7.24 -24.07 -1.72
N ILE A 18 -5.98 -23.98 -2.13
CA ILE A 18 -5.05 -22.95 -1.64
C ILE A 18 -5.54 -21.56 -2.07
N THR A 19 -5.94 -21.38 -3.32
CA THR A 19 -6.45 -20.08 -3.81
C THR A 19 -7.68 -19.60 -3.05
N ARG A 20 -8.59 -20.50 -2.68
CA ARG A 20 -9.81 -20.16 -1.94
C ARG A 20 -9.53 -19.74 -0.49
N THR A 21 -8.51 -20.32 0.13
CA THR A 21 -8.17 -20.07 1.54
C THR A 21 -7.06 -19.03 1.74
N LYS A 22 -6.39 -18.61 0.66
CA LYS A 22 -5.33 -17.60 0.68
C LYS A 22 -5.82 -16.28 1.28
N LYS A 23 -5.02 -15.72 2.19
CA LYS A 23 -5.28 -14.42 2.81
C LYS A 23 -5.22 -13.32 1.75
N ARG A 24 -6.31 -12.58 1.61
CA ARG A 24 -6.42 -11.42 0.72
C ARG A 24 -6.07 -10.14 1.45
N VAL A 25 -5.66 -9.12 0.69
CA VAL A 25 -5.60 -7.75 1.19
C VAL A 25 -6.96 -7.12 0.96
N GLU A 26 -7.67 -6.83 2.04
CA GLU A 26 -8.96 -6.14 1.97
C GLU A 26 -8.75 -4.65 1.70
N LEU A 27 -9.26 -4.19 0.56
CA LEU A 27 -9.24 -2.77 0.20
C LEU A 27 -10.41 -2.05 0.88
N ARG A 28 -10.23 -0.76 1.20
CA ARG A 28 -11.30 0.08 1.76
C ARG A 28 -12.48 0.24 0.80
N SER A 29 -12.22 0.15 -0.50
CA SER A 29 -13.22 0.21 -1.56
C SER A 29 -12.73 -0.56 -2.79
N ALA A 30 -13.68 -1.20 -3.48
CA ALA A 30 -13.46 -1.81 -4.79
C ALA A 30 -13.61 -0.79 -5.94
N GLU A 31 -14.18 0.38 -5.68
CA GLU A 31 -14.43 1.43 -6.67
C GLU A 31 -13.12 1.97 -7.24
N ILE A 32 -13.06 2.14 -8.56
CA ILE A 32 -11.90 2.70 -9.25
C ILE A 32 -12.19 4.17 -9.53
N PRO A 33 -11.38 5.12 -9.02
CA PRO A 33 -11.63 6.53 -9.27
C PRO A 33 -11.46 6.86 -10.76
N SER A 34 -12.25 7.82 -11.24
CA SER A 34 -12.12 8.36 -12.59
C SER A 34 -10.75 8.98 -12.81
N LEU A 35 -10.14 8.69 -13.97
CA LEU A 35 -8.86 9.29 -14.36
C LEU A 35 -8.97 10.80 -14.66
N LEU A 36 -10.17 11.31 -14.92
CA LEU A 36 -10.44 12.73 -15.13
C LEU A 36 -10.52 13.52 -13.81
N SER A 37 -10.72 12.83 -12.69
CA SER A 37 -10.89 13.44 -11.37
C SER A 37 -10.21 12.58 -10.32
N LEU A 38 -8.87 12.56 -10.37
CA LEU A 38 -8.08 11.82 -9.40
C LEU A 38 -8.23 12.41 -8.00
N PRO A 39 -8.27 11.57 -6.95
CA PRO A 39 -8.25 12.05 -5.57
C PRO A 39 -7.00 12.89 -5.28
N PRO A 40 -7.09 13.93 -4.44
CA PRO A 40 -5.94 14.69 -3.99
C PRO A 40 -4.99 13.83 -3.15
N GLY A 41 -3.75 14.30 -2.97
CA GLY A 41 -2.74 13.58 -2.21
C GLY A 41 -2.33 12.25 -2.85
N CYS A 42 -2.34 11.17 -2.08
CA CYS A 42 -2.06 9.82 -2.58
C CYS A 42 -3.26 9.28 -3.34
N THR A 43 -3.18 9.16 -4.67
CA THR A 43 -4.31 8.70 -5.51
C THR A 43 -4.90 7.33 -5.12
N PHE A 44 -4.15 6.50 -4.38
CA PHE A 44 -4.62 5.21 -3.86
C PHE A 44 -5.32 5.30 -2.50
N HIS A 45 -5.28 6.44 -1.80
CA HIS A 45 -5.82 6.60 -0.45
C HIS A 45 -7.29 6.14 -0.30
N PRO A 46 -8.21 6.31 -1.28
CA PRO A 46 -9.60 5.87 -1.10
C PRO A 46 -9.76 4.35 -1.00
N ARG A 47 -8.80 3.61 -1.55
CA ARG A 47 -8.79 2.14 -1.59
C ARG A 47 -7.80 1.54 -0.60
N CYS A 48 -6.84 2.32 -0.11
CA CYS A 48 -5.73 1.86 0.70
C CYS A 48 -6.16 1.47 2.13
N PRO A 49 -5.91 0.22 2.58
CA PRO A 49 -6.22 -0.19 3.95
C PRO A 49 -5.42 0.55 5.03
N LEU A 50 -4.26 1.12 4.67
CA LEU A 50 -3.40 1.88 5.57
C LEU A 50 -3.58 3.40 5.44
N SER A 51 -4.65 3.88 4.81
CA SER A 51 -4.81 5.32 4.59
C SER A 51 -5.07 6.07 5.90
N GLU A 52 -4.26 7.09 6.17
CA GLU A 52 -4.41 8.02 7.29
C GLU A 52 -5.09 9.32 6.83
N ALA A 53 -6.20 9.68 7.47
CA ALA A 53 -6.93 10.92 7.18
C ALA A 53 -6.12 12.15 7.65
N GLY A 54 -6.19 13.24 6.89
CA GLY A 54 -5.39 14.45 7.07
C GLY A 54 -3.96 14.34 6.55
N LEU A 55 -3.53 13.18 6.05
CA LEU A 55 -2.19 12.96 5.52
C LEU A 55 -2.24 12.37 4.10
N CYS A 56 -2.85 11.20 3.93
CA CYS A 56 -2.88 10.50 2.65
C CYS A 56 -3.83 11.15 1.63
N ASP A 57 -4.88 11.81 2.10
CA ASP A 57 -5.88 12.55 1.32
C ASP A 57 -5.46 13.99 1.00
N VAL A 58 -4.43 14.51 1.67
CA VAL A 58 -3.99 15.91 1.50
C VAL A 58 -2.61 16.01 0.86
N LYS A 59 -1.66 15.15 1.23
CA LYS A 59 -0.26 15.24 0.80
C LYS A 59 0.10 14.15 -0.20
N ILE A 60 0.72 14.53 -1.31
CA ILE A 60 1.32 13.58 -2.26
C ILE A 60 2.55 12.93 -1.60
N PRO A 61 2.66 11.59 -1.56
CA PRO A 61 3.84 10.94 -0.99
C PRO A 61 5.07 11.12 -1.87
N GLU A 62 6.18 11.48 -1.24
CA GLU A 62 7.49 11.53 -1.89
C GLU A 62 8.00 10.10 -2.13
N LEU A 63 8.69 9.89 -3.25
CA LEU A 63 9.40 8.65 -3.52
C LEU A 63 10.66 8.60 -2.66
N LEU A 64 10.67 7.74 -1.65
CA LEU A 64 11.76 7.65 -0.68
C LEU A 64 12.34 6.23 -0.66
N PRO A 65 13.66 6.08 -0.42
CA PRO A 65 14.27 4.78 -0.26
C PRO A 65 13.78 4.12 1.04
N ILE A 66 13.38 2.85 0.96
CA ILE A 66 13.32 2.00 2.15
C ILE A 66 14.70 1.32 2.25
N PRO A 67 15.46 1.54 3.33
CA PRO A 67 16.81 1.02 3.42
C PRO A 67 16.85 -0.48 3.10
N GLY A 68 17.83 -0.91 2.29
CA GLY A 68 18.09 -2.34 1.98
C GLY A 68 17.05 -2.98 1.07
N THR A 69 16.10 -2.19 0.54
CA THR A 69 15.11 -2.63 -0.42
C THR A 69 14.99 -1.61 -1.56
N ARG A 70 13.76 -1.35 -2.01
CA ARG A 70 13.42 -0.48 -3.14
C ARG A 70 12.96 0.87 -2.61
N GLU A 71 12.75 1.82 -3.52
CA GLU A 71 12.05 3.06 -3.21
C GLU A 71 10.53 2.84 -3.17
N VAL A 72 9.83 3.66 -2.39
CA VAL A 72 8.38 3.66 -2.32
C VAL A 72 7.85 5.09 -2.13
N ALA A 73 6.77 5.42 -2.82
CA ALA A 73 6.00 6.63 -2.56
C ALA A 73 4.83 6.29 -1.62
N CYS A 74 5.08 6.26 -0.30
CA CYS A 74 4.04 5.94 0.69
C CYS A 74 4.36 6.50 2.07
N HIS A 75 3.47 7.35 2.61
CA HIS A 75 3.66 7.95 3.94
C HIS A 75 3.79 6.92 5.07
N VAL A 76 2.96 5.87 5.05
CA VAL A 76 2.94 4.85 6.12
C VAL A 76 4.08 3.86 5.97
N ALA A 77 4.25 3.28 4.79
CA ALA A 77 5.23 2.20 4.60
C ALA A 77 6.68 2.67 4.76
N VAL A 78 7.01 3.90 4.36
CA VAL A 78 8.36 4.47 4.61
C VAL A 78 8.60 4.60 6.10
N ARG A 79 7.64 5.18 6.83
CA ARG A 79 7.73 5.39 8.28
C ARG A 79 7.88 4.08 9.04
N GLU A 80 7.00 3.10 8.79
CA GLU A 80 7.04 1.80 9.49
C GLU A 80 8.33 1.02 9.21
N ARG A 81 8.73 0.90 7.93
CA ARG A 81 9.94 0.13 7.58
C ARG A 81 11.24 0.80 8.01
N THR A 82 11.26 2.12 8.09
CA THR A 82 12.40 2.86 8.65
C THR A 82 12.49 2.62 10.17
N SER A 83 11.36 2.70 10.88
CA SER A 83 11.30 2.46 12.33
C SER A 83 11.64 1.02 12.71
N GLU A 84 11.10 0.02 12.01
CA GLU A 84 11.41 -1.40 12.24
C GLU A 84 12.90 -1.70 12.06
N ARG A 85 13.52 -1.09 11.04
CA ARG A 85 14.94 -1.33 10.77
C ARG A 85 15.86 -0.59 11.74
N ALA A 86 15.50 0.62 12.15
CA ALA A 86 16.20 1.33 13.22
C ALA A 86 16.17 0.53 14.52
N ALA A 87 15.03 -0.08 14.86
CA ALA A 87 14.90 -0.97 16.02
C ALA A 87 15.71 -2.27 15.88
N ALA A 88 15.92 -2.78 14.67
CA ALA A 88 16.70 -3.99 14.41
C ALA A 88 18.23 -3.77 14.35
N THR A 89 18.70 -2.51 14.39
CA THR A 89 20.14 -2.16 14.37
C THR A 89 20.64 -1.60 15.71
N ALA A 90 19.76 -1.45 16.69
CA ALA A 90 20.07 -1.15 18.09
C ALA A 90 20.17 -2.44 18.91
#